data_AF-A0A8R1E0V4-F1
#
_entry.id   AF-A0A8R1E0V4-F1
#
_cell.length_a   1.000
_cell.length_b   1.000
_cell.length_c   1.000
_cell.angle_alpha   90.00
_cell.angle_beta   90.00
_cell.angle_gamma   90.00
#
_symmetry.space_group_name_H-M   'P 1'
#
loop_
_entity.id
_entity.type
_entity.pdbx_description
1 polymer ?
#
loop_
_entity_poly.entity_id
_entity_poly.type
_entity_poly.pdbx_seq_one_letter_code
_entity_poly.pdbx_strand_id
1 'polypeptide(L)'
;MNKENEEFMLRMMQMFEKQNEQHQAAMTALVQAMTSKSNDESRADMTPTSSGVSQTQLMNDIGSRVAMFQFDLETEKTFSKWYARHEAAFTVEGKDLEDKSKVSLLMSKMSDEVYEQYSKRICPRKHTEVEFDETVKTLEQMFDIKKSLFSHRFACINIARDDETPVEYTTKVNSMCESAMLQDIDAEGWKVFFWLKGLDASRDKSARTYFIRYVEQKWEKKESVNVNDLCEEWKKLLRQNSVVQEMEQVDKAVRALHTKKDFNRNHKKLWN
;
A
#
# COMPACT_ATOMS: atom_id res chain seq x y z
N MET A 1 -3.33 -54.11 73.72
CA MET A 1 -3.67 -53.06 72.74
C MET A 1 -5.18 -52.86 72.86
N ASN A 2 -5.63 -51.68 73.26
CA ASN A 2 -6.99 -51.45 73.79
C ASN A 2 -8.06 -51.48 72.70
N LYS A 3 -9.21 -52.11 72.97
CA LYS A 3 -10.41 -52.16 72.11
C LYS A 3 -10.85 -50.78 71.58
N GLU A 4 -10.66 -49.72 72.36
CA GLU A 4 -10.97 -48.34 71.96
C GLU A 4 -10.11 -47.84 70.77
N ASN A 5 -8.86 -48.31 70.63
CA ASN A 5 -8.00 -47.93 69.51
C ASN A 5 -8.41 -48.63 68.21
N GLU A 6 -8.96 -49.84 68.29
CA GLU A 6 -9.49 -50.56 67.13
C GLU A 6 -10.80 -49.94 66.65
N GLU A 7 -11.71 -49.58 67.57
CA GLU A 7 -12.95 -48.87 67.22
C GLU A 7 -12.68 -47.48 66.62
N PHE A 8 -11.65 -46.78 67.11
CA PHE A 8 -11.24 -45.50 66.55
C PHE A 8 -10.71 -45.63 65.11
N MET A 9 -9.87 -46.65 64.84
CA MET A 9 -9.39 -46.93 63.48
C MET A 9 -10.53 -47.37 62.55
N LEU A 10 -11.47 -48.20 63.02
CA LEU A 10 -12.63 -48.60 62.23
C LEU A 10 -13.49 -47.38 61.83
N ARG A 11 -13.69 -46.44 62.76
CA ARG A 11 -14.46 -45.23 62.51
C ARG A 11 -13.75 -44.28 61.54
N MET A 12 -12.42 -44.23 61.58
CA MET A 12 -11.61 -43.45 60.64
C MET A 12 -11.64 -44.05 59.24
N MET A 13 -11.56 -45.37 59.13
CA MET A 13 -11.65 -46.09 57.85
C MET A 13 -13.03 -45.94 57.20
N GLN A 14 -14.11 -46.05 57.99
CA GLN A 14 -15.47 -45.77 57.51
C GLN A 14 -15.65 -44.31 57.06
N MET A 15 -15.01 -43.35 57.73
CA MET A 15 -15.05 -41.94 57.29
C MET A 15 -14.35 -41.74 55.95
N PHE A 16 -13.20 -42.41 55.75
CA PHE A 16 -12.45 -42.33 54.50
C PHE A 16 -13.19 -42.98 53.33
N GLU A 17 -13.80 -44.15 53.54
CA GLU A 17 -14.64 -44.82 52.53
C GLU A 17 -15.83 -43.95 52.15
N LYS A 18 -16.53 -43.38 53.14
CA LYS A 18 -17.67 -42.49 52.89
C LYS A 18 -17.27 -41.23 52.13
N GLN A 19 -16.10 -40.66 52.41
CA GLN A 19 -15.56 -39.52 51.68
C GLN A 19 -15.21 -39.91 50.23
N ASN A 20 -14.63 -41.08 50.02
CA ASN A 20 -14.27 -41.58 48.70
C ASN A 20 -15.51 -41.88 47.84
N GLU A 21 -16.54 -42.50 48.43
CA GLU A 21 -17.85 -42.70 47.78
C GLU A 21 -18.50 -41.37 47.38
N GLN A 22 -18.48 -40.37 48.27
CA GLN A 22 -18.99 -39.03 47.95
C GLN A 22 -18.22 -38.37 46.82
N HIS A 23 -16.88 -38.51 46.81
CA HIS A 23 -16.04 -37.96 45.74
C HIS A 23 -16.33 -38.66 44.41
N GLN A 24 -16.49 -39.99 44.41
CA GLN A 24 -16.79 -40.77 43.21
C GLN A 24 -18.21 -40.51 42.69
N ALA A 25 -19.20 -40.36 43.58
CA ALA A 25 -20.57 -39.99 43.23
C ALA A 25 -20.64 -38.58 42.62
N ALA A 26 -19.90 -37.62 43.19
CA ALA A 26 -19.82 -36.25 42.65
C ALA A 26 -19.18 -36.23 41.25
N MET A 27 -18.10 -37.00 41.04
CA MET A 27 -17.44 -37.12 39.74
C MET A 27 -18.35 -37.76 38.70
N THR A 28 -19.10 -38.79 39.09
CA THR A 28 -20.07 -39.48 38.22
C THR A 28 -21.21 -38.55 37.83
N ALA A 29 -21.77 -37.79 38.77
CA ALA A 29 -22.82 -36.81 38.50
C ALA A 29 -22.36 -35.69 37.55
N LEU A 30 -21.09 -35.29 37.64
CA LEU A 30 -20.51 -34.26 36.78
C LEU A 30 -20.32 -34.76 35.33
N VAL A 31 -19.89 -36.01 35.16
CA VAL A 31 -19.85 -36.68 33.84
C VAL A 31 -21.25 -36.83 33.27
N GLN A 32 -22.22 -37.27 34.08
CA GLN A 32 -23.60 -37.44 33.66
C GLN A 32 -24.25 -36.11 33.22
N ALA A 33 -23.98 -35.02 33.94
CA ALA A 33 -24.45 -33.69 33.58
C ALA A 33 -23.80 -33.17 32.27
N MET A 34 -22.53 -33.50 32.02
CA MET A 34 -21.89 -33.19 30.73
C MET A 34 -22.47 -34.00 29.58
N THR A 35 -22.72 -35.31 29.75
CA THR A 35 -23.35 -36.13 28.71
C THR A 35 -24.83 -35.79 28.47
N SER A 36 -25.53 -35.30 29.49
CA SER A 36 -26.94 -34.89 29.36
C SER A 36 -27.11 -33.56 28.62
N LYS A 37 -26.13 -32.65 28.75
CA LYS A 37 -26.10 -31.38 28.00
C LYS A 37 -25.70 -31.54 26.53
N SER A 38 -25.22 -32.71 26.12
CA SER A 38 -24.85 -33.02 24.72
C SER A 38 -25.93 -33.76 23.93
N ASN A 39 -27.12 -34.00 24.50
CA ASN A 39 -28.19 -34.76 23.84
C ASN A 39 -29.34 -33.91 23.26
N ASP A 40 -29.18 -32.59 23.20
CA ASP A 40 -30.13 -31.71 22.51
C ASP A 40 -29.42 -30.90 21.42
N GLU A 41 -28.89 -31.62 20.41
CA GLU A 41 -28.76 -31.15 19.03
C GLU A 41 -28.29 -32.32 18.13
N SER A 42 -29.22 -32.81 17.31
CA SER A 42 -29.02 -33.34 15.95
C SER A 42 -27.78 -34.21 15.69
N ARG A 43 -28.03 -35.53 15.72
CA ARG A 43 -27.25 -36.60 15.10
C ARG A 43 -26.81 -36.27 13.66
N ALA A 44 -25.55 -35.89 13.48
CA ALA A 44 -24.83 -35.97 12.23
C ALA A 44 -23.50 -36.73 12.45
N ASP A 45 -23.39 -37.83 11.70
CA ASP A 45 -22.21 -38.57 11.27
C ASP A 45 -20.83 -38.16 11.84
N MET A 46 -20.26 -39.01 12.69
CA MET A 46 -18.85 -38.94 13.08
C MET A 46 -18.00 -39.72 12.06
N THR A 47 -17.75 -39.10 10.92
CA THR A 47 -16.51 -39.37 10.17
C THR A 47 -15.36 -38.60 10.84
N PRO A 48 -14.13 -39.14 10.93
CA PRO A 48 -12.99 -38.41 11.44
C PRO A 48 -12.55 -37.40 10.38
N THR A 49 -13.24 -36.27 10.30
CA THR A 49 -12.85 -35.15 9.44
C THR A 49 -11.90 -34.27 10.24
N SER A 50 -10.74 -34.03 9.65
CA SER A 50 -9.70 -33.07 10.06
C SER A 50 -10.23 -31.93 10.92
N SER A 51 -9.53 -31.63 12.01
CA SER A 51 -9.60 -30.38 12.76
C SER A 51 -9.51 -29.16 11.83
N GLY A 52 -10.65 -28.76 11.26
CA GLY A 52 -10.81 -27.51 10.55
C GLY A 52 -10.88 -26.42 11.60
N VAL A 53 -9.82 -25.62 11.71
CA VAL A 53 -9.88 -24.37 12.47
C VAL A 53 -11.06 -23.56 11.92
N SER A 54 -11.98 -23.13 12.79
CA SER A 54 -13.11 -22.31 12.36
C SER A 54 -12.58 -21.09 11.60
N GLN A 55 -13.13 -20.77 10.42
CA GLN A 55 -12.68 -19.63 9.62
C GLN A 55 -12.57 -18.34 10.46
N THR A 56 -13.50 -18.14 11.40
CA THR A 56 -13.51 -17.01 12.34
C THR A 56 -12.31 -17.03 13.30
N GLN A 57 -11.91 -18.19 13.80
CA GLN A 57 -10.74 -18.33 14.68
C GLN A 57 -9.44 -18.05 13.90
N LEU A 58 -9.32 -18.59 12.69
CA LEU A 58 -8.17 -18.34 11.82
C LEU A 58 -8.06 -16.86 11.45
N MET A 59 -9.17 -16.22 11.09
CA MET A 59 -9.25 -14.80 10.77
C MET A 59 -8.83 -13.92 11.96
N ASN A 60 -9.29 -14.25 13.17
CA ASN A 60 -8.91 -13.51 14.38
C ASN A 60 -7.43 -13.69 14.74
N ASP A 61 -6.90 -14.91 14.63
CA ASP A 61 -5.49 -15.20 14.89
C ASP A 61 -4.57 -14.42 13.94
N ILE A 62 -4.82 -14.53 12.63
CA ILE A 62 -4.08 -13.77 11.61
C ILE A 62 -4.26 -12.27 11.85
N GLY A 63 -5.50 -11.83 12.06
CA GLY A 63 -5.83 -10.44 12.30
C GLY A 63 -5.07 -9.86 13.49
N SER A 64 -4.93 -10.58 14.59
CA SER A 64 -4.20 -10.10 15.77
C SER A 64 -2.73 -9.76 15.50
N ARG A 65 -2.10 -10.44 14.52
CA ARG A 65 -0.70 -10.24 14.12
C ARG A 65 -0.51 -9.13 13.08
N VAL A 66 -1.53 -8.87 12.27
CA VAL A 66 -1.46 -7.86 11.20
C VAL A 66 -1.72 -6.47 11.78
N ALA A 67 -0.77 -5.57 11.57
CA ALA A 67 -0.87 -4.18 12.04
C ALA A 67 -1.87 -3.39 11.19
N MET A 68 -2.52 -2.39 11.79
CA MET A 68 -3.42 -1.49 11.05
C MET A 68 -2.63 -0.70 9.98
N PHE A 69 -3.14 -0.69 8.75
CA PHE A 69 -2.65 0.15 7.67
C PHE A 69 -3.22 1.57 7.79
N GLN A 70 -2.32 2.54 7.69
CA GLN A 70 -2.66 3.95 7.57
C GLN A 70 -1.80 4.54 6.46
N PHE A 71 -2.46 5.14 5.47
CA PHE A 71 -1.77 5.81 4.39
C PHE A 71 -1.18 7.13 4.86
N ASP A 72 0.10 7.36 4.55
CA ASP A 72 0.82 8.59 4.84
C ASP A 72 1.83 8.86 3.72
N LEU A 73 1.66 10.00 3.05
CA LEU A 73 2.51 10.43 1.95
C LEU A 73 3.88 10.95 2.43
N GLU A 74 3.95 11.58 3.59
CA GLU A 74 5.19 12.21 4.10
C GLU A 74 6.18 11.15 4.57
N THR A 75 5.70 10.11 5.26
CA THR A 75 6.53 9.00 5.71
C THR A 75 6.61 7.83 4.71
N GLU A 76 6.09 8.02 3.48
CA GLU A 76 5.96 7.01 2.43
C GLU A 76 5.39 5.66 2.92
N LYS A 77 4.38 5.68 3.81
CA LYS A 77 3.64 4.49 4.24
C LYS A 77 2.60 4.12 3.19
N THR A 78 3.07 3.43 2.17
CA THR A 78 2.22 2.98 1.07
C THR A 78 1.62 1.61 1.32
N PHE A 79 0.51 1.33 0.64
CA PHE A 79 -0.16 0.03 0.75
C PHE A 79 0.77 -1.10 0.33
N SER A 80 1.50 -0.97 -0.77
CA SER A 80 2.42 -2.00 -1.27
C SER A 80 3.52 -2.35 -0.25
N LYS A 81 4.12 -1.35 0.42
CA LYS A 81 5.12 -1.59 1.49
C LYS A 81 4.52 -2.32 2.69
N TRP A 82 3.33 -1.92 3.12
CA TRP A 82 2.63 -2.57 4.23
C TRP A 82 2.19 -4.00 3.85
N TYR A 83 1.64 -4.17 2.66
CA TYR A 83 1.16 -5.46 2.15
C TYR A 83 2.32 -6.44 2.00
N ALA A 84 3.46 -6.04 1.42
CA ALA A 84 4.65 -6.90 1.32
C ALA A 84 5.13 -7.45 2.68
N ARG A 85 4.96 -6.69 3.78
CA ARG A 85 5.29 -7.15 5.13
C ARG A 85 4.29 -8.18 5.67
N HIS A 86 3.03 -8.09 5.25
CA HIS A 86 1.92 -8.89 5.78
C HIS A 86 1.34 -9.87 4.75
N GLU A 87 1.91 -9.98 3.56
CA GLU A 87 1.38 -10.77 2.45
C GLU A 87 1.22 -12.24 2.85
N ALA A 88 2.24 -12.81 3.52
CA ALA A 88 2.23 -14.19 3.98
C ALA A 88 1.06 -14.51 4.92
N ALA A 89 0.58 -13.53 5.70
CA ALA A 89 -0.60 -13.71 6.56
C ALA A 89 -1.87 -13.94 5.73
N PHE A 90 -2.00 -13.33 4.55
CA PHE A 90 -3.16 -13.50 3.68
C PHE A 90 -3.02 -14.68 2.70
N THR A 91 -1.80 -14.95 2.21
CA THR A 91 -1.54 -15.94 1.16
C THR A 91 -1.17 -17.32 1.70
N VAL A 92 -0.34 -17.40 2.75
CA VAL A 92 0.16 -18.66 3.31
C VAL A 92 -0.68 -19.08 4.52
N GLU A 93 -0.79 -18.22 5.53
CA GLU A 93 -1.56 -18.50 6.75
C GLU A 93 -3.06 -18.48 6.47
N GLY A 94 -3.50 -17.50 5.67
CA GLY A 94 -4.87 -17.36 5.22
C GLY A 94 -5.25 -18.22 4.03
N LYS A 95 -4.41 -19.16 3.57
CA LYS A 95 -4.66 -19.93 2.33
C LYS A 95 -6.04 -20.62 2.33
N ASP A 96 -6.46 -21.11 3.49
CA ASP A 96 -7.70 -21.86 3.70
C ASP A 96 -8.92 -20.94 3.97
N LEU A 97 -8.72 -19.61 4.00
CA LEU A 97 -9.82 -18.65 4.06
C LEU A 97 -10.47 -18.50 2.69
N GLU A 98 -11.80 -18.45 2.71
CA GLU A 98 -12.58 -18.01 1.55
C GLU A 98 -12.19 -16.60 1.14
N ASP A 99 -12.33 -16.30 -0.14
CA ASP A 99 -11.95 -15.02 -0.71
C ASP A 99 -12.64 -13.82 0.00
N LYS A 100 -13.94 -13.96 0.30
CA LYS A 100 -14.72 -12.97 1.08
C LYS A 100 -14.20 -12.78 2.51
N SER A 101 -13.70 -13.85 3.13
CA SER A 101 -13.10 -13.82 4.47
C SER A 101 -11.73 -13.12 4.42
N LYS A 102 -10.93 -13.35 3.37
CA LYS A 102 -9.67 -12.62 3.13
C LYS A 102 -9.91 -11.13 2.91
N VAL A 103 -10.91 -10.77 2.10
CA VAL A 103 -11.27 -9.36 1.87
C VAL A 103 -11.74 -8.71 3.17
N SER A 104 -12.62 -9.36 3.93
CA SER A 104 -13.08 -8.85 5.23
C SER A 104 -11.91 -8.66 6.21
N LEU A 105 -10.94 -9.58 6.22
CA LEU A 105 -9.77 -9.51 7.07
C LEU A 105 -8.89 -8.33 6.67
N LEU A 106 -8.62 -8.18 5.38
CA LEU A 106 -7.85 -7.06 4.83
C LEU A 106 -8.52 -5.73 5.16
N MET A 107 -9.82 -5.61 4.94
CA MET A 107 -10.57 -4.39 5.24
C MET A 107 -10.62 -4.07 6.74
N SER A 108 -10.63 -5.08 7.62
CA SER A 108 -10.53 -4.88 9.09
C SER A 108 -9.18 -4.30 9.55
N LYS A 109 -8.18 -4.32 8.66
CA LYS A 109 -6.84 -3.80 8.89
C LYS A 109 -6.58 -2.49 8.16
N MET A 110 -7.62 -1.85 7.64
CA MET A 110 -7.54 -0.50 7.09
C MET A 110 -7.99 0.52 8.13
N SER A 111 -7.33 1.68 8.21
CA SER A 111 -7.86 2.81 8.98
C SER A 111 -9.23 3.24 8.44
N ASP A 112 -10.02 3.92 9.28
CA ASP A 112 -11.36 4.39 8.90
C ASP A 112 -11.35 5.24 7.62
N GLU A 113 -10.34 6.10 7.48
CA GLU A 113 -10.15 6.94 6.29
C GLU A 113 -9.89 6.11 5.02
N VAL A 114 -9.00 5.13 5.10
CA VAL A 114 -8.67 4.24 3.97
C VAL A 114 -9.88 3.39 3.60
N TYR A 115 -10.56 2.84 4.60
CA TYR A 115 -11.78 2.04 4.42
C TYR A 115 -12.88 2.85 3.72
N GLU A 116 -13.14 4.08 4.18
CA GLU A 116 -14.19 4.93 3.62
C GLU A 116 -13.88 5.30 2.16
N GLN A 117 -12.64 5.67 1.86
CA GLN A 117 -12.20 5.98 0.50
C GLN A 117 -12.33 4.76 -0.42
N TYR A 118 -11.87 3.58 0.02
CA TYR A 118 -12.01 2.34 -0.74
C TYR A 118 -13.48 1.99 -1.00
N SER A 119 -14.34 2.08 0.03
CA SER A 119 -15.78 1.83 -0.08
C SER A 119 -16.42 2.72 -1.15
N LYS A 120 -16.10 4.03 -1.14
CA LYS A 120 -16.55 4.98 -2.19
C LYS A 120 -16.06 4.59 -3.58
N ARG A 121 -14.86 4.03 -3.71
CA ARG A 121 -14.27 3.64 -5.01
C ARG A 121 -14.94 2.43 -5.64
N ILE A 122 -15.44 1.49 -4.84
CA ILE A 122 -16.07 0.24 -5.34
C ILE A 122 -17.59 0.33 -5.48
N CYS A 123 -18.21 1.42 -5.01
CA CYS A 123 -19.64 1.68 -5.17
C CYS A 123 -20.11 1.43 -6.63
N PRO A 124 -21.27 0.77 -6.82
CA PRO A 124 -22.26 0.38 -5.81
C PRO A 124 -21.99 -0.99 -5.13
N ARG A 125 -20.87 -1.67 -5.44
CA ARG A 125 -20.55 -2.99 -4.87
C ARG A 125 -20.12 -2.90 -3.41
N LYS A 126 -20.34 -3.99 -2.66
CA LYS A 126 -19.79 -4.17 -1.30
C LYS A 126 -18.42 -4.85 -1.35
N HIS A 127 -17.60 -4.68 -0.31
CA HIS A 127 -16.30 -5.37 -0.22
C HIS A 127 -16.44 -6.90 -0.30
N THR A 128 -17.56 -7.47 0.17
CA THR A 128 -17.85 -8.92 0.06
C THR A 128 -18.18 -9.41 -1.36
N GLU A 129 -18.30 -8.49 -2.32
CA GLU A 129 -18.65 -8.75 -3.73
C GLU A 129 -17.47 -8.52 -4.68
N VAL A 130 -16.32 -8.13 -4.14
CA VAL A 130 -15.07 -7.90 -4.87
C VAL A 130 -14.10 -9.02 -4.51
N GLU A 131 -13.38 -9.54 -5.50
CA GLU A 131 -12.38 -10.59 -5.26
C GLU A 131 -11.15 -10.03 -4.54
N PHE A 132 -10.46 -10.87 -3.77
CA PHE A 132 -9.29 -10.45 -3.00
C PHE A 132 -8.19 -9.82 -3.86
N ASP A 133 -7.86 -10.42 -5.01
CA ASP A 133 -6.86 -9.87 -5.94
C ASP A 133 -7.30 -8.51 -6.52
N GLU A 134 -8.60 -8.34 -6.81
CA GLU A 134 -9.15 -7.05 -7.26
C GLU A 134 -9.09 -6.00 -6.14
N THR A 135 -9.36 -6.40 -4.89
CA THR A 135 -9.23 -5.53 -3.72
C THR A 135 -7.80 -5.06 -3.51
N VAL A 136 -6.82 -5.97 -3.52
CA VAL A 136 -5.39 -5.65 -3.38
C VAL A 136 -4.97 -4.67 -4.47
N LYS A 137 -5.25 -4.96 -5.74
CA LYS A 137 -4.94 -4.06 -6.86
C LYS A 137 -5.59 -2.70 -6.74
N THR A 138 -6.83 -2.64 -6.27
CA THR A 138 -7.54 -1.37 -6.07
C THR A 138 -6.88 -0.55 -4.96
N LEU A 139 -6.49 -1.18 -3.85
CA LEU A 139 -5.81 -0.53 -2.73
C LEU A 139 -4.40 -0.04 -3.13
N GLU A 140 -3.64 -0.84 -3.88
CA GLU A 140 -2.37 -0.41 -4.49
C GLU A 140 -2.57 0.82 -5.39
N GLN A 141 -3.64 0.85 -6.20
CA GLN A 141 -3.90 1.99 -7.07
C GLN A 141 -4.26 3.28 -6.32
N MET A 142 -4.89 3.17 -5.15
CA MET A 142 -5.39 4.30 -4.37
C MET A 142 -4.38 4.83 -3.35
N PHE A 143 -3.65 3.92 -2.70
CA PHE A 143 -2.83 4.20 -1.52
C PHE A 143 -1.35 3.86 -1.73
N ASP A 144 -0.92 3.87 -2.99
CA ASP A 144 0.50 3.80 -3.33
C ASP A 144 0.95 5.07 -4.04
N ILE A 145 2.21 5.42 -3.83
CA ILE A 145 2.85 6.50 -4.57
C ILE A 145 3.25 5.91 -5.91
N LYS A 146 2.43 6.13 -6.95
CA LYS A 146 2.79 5.75 -8.32
C LYS A 146 3.92 6.62 -8.85
N LYS A 147 5.16 6.34 -8.43
CA LYS A 147 6.35 6.76 -9.18
C LYS A 147 6.43 5.82 -10.38
N SER A 148 6.49 6.38 -11.58
CA SER A 148 6.71 5.56 -12.78
C SER A 148 8.05 4.82 -12.69
N LEU A 149 8.22 3.73 -13.44
CA LEU A 149 9.52 3.07 -13.54
C LEU A 149 10.62 4.04 -14.03
N PHE A 150 10.26 5.00 -14.89
CA PHE A 150 11.15 6.09 -15.27
C PHE A 150 11.58 6.92 -14.06
N SER A 151 10.64 7.33 -13.20
CA SER A 151 10.91 8.10 -12.00
C SER A 151 11.84 7.35 -11.03
N HIS A 152 11.63 6.05 -10.83
CA HIS A 152 12.54 5.22 -10.02
C HIS A 152 13.95 5.16 -10.62
N ARG A 153 14.06 4.90 -11.92
CA ARG A 153 15.35 4.88 -12.64
C ARG A 153 16.07 6.21 -12.58
N PHE A 154 15.35 7.31 -12.83
CA PHE A 154 15.94 8.65 -12.80
C PHE A 154 16.38 9.03 -11.38
N ALA A 155 15.61 8.69 -10.35
CA ALA A 155 16.03 8.90 -8.96
C ALA A 155 17.29 8.09 -8.61
N CYS A 156 17.36 6.81 -9.01
CA CYS A 156 18.53 5.95 -8.80
C CYS A 156 19.79 6.54 -9.44
N ILE A 157 19.70 7.04 -10.68
CA ILE A 157 20.83 7.65 -11.39
C ILE A 157 21.28 8.97 -10.76
N ASN A 158 20.41 9.63 -10.00
CA ASN A 158 20.69 10.86 -9.28
C ASN A 158 20.99 10.64 -7.79
N ILE A 159 21.27 9.40 -7.36
CA ILE A 159 21.71 9.14 -5.98
C ILE A 159 22.96 9.98 -5.69
N ALA A 160 22.84 10.77 -4.63
CA ALA A 160 23.95 11.43 -3.96
C ALA A 160 23.89 11.07 -2.48
N ARG A 161 25.06 11.03 -1.86
CA ARG A 161 25.19 10.96 -0.41
C ARG A 161 25.08 12.37 0.15
N ASP A 162 24.37 12.49 1.26
CA ASP A 162 24.28 13.73 2.03
C ASP A 162 24.92 13.51 3.42
N ASP A 163 24.15 13.60 4.50
CA ASP A 163 24.59 13.42 5.89
C ASP A 163 24.47 11.96 6.39
N GLU A 164 24.19 11.01 5.50
CA GLU A 164 23.97 9.60 5.87
C GLU A 164 25.27 8.90 6.32
N THR A 165 25.13 7.98 7.28
CA THR A 165 26.22 7.06 7.64
C THR A 165 26.56 6.13 6.48
N PRO A 166 27.77 5.51 6.45
CA PRO A 166 28.12 4.56 5.40
C PRO A 166 27.12 3.40 5.24
N VAL A 167 26.54 2.92 6.34
CA VAL A 167 25.56 1.82 6.32
C VAL A 167 24.23 2.28 5.71
N GLU A 168 23.72 3.44 6.11
CA GLU A 168 22.49 4.02 5.56
C GLU A 168 22.64 4.31 4.07
N TYR A 169 23.75 4.94 3.66
CA TYR A 169 24.01 5.23 2.26
C TYR A 169 24.12 3.96 1.40
N THR A 170 24.81 2.92 1.90
CA THR A 170 24.90 1.62 1.20
C THR A 170 23.53 0.98 1.03
N THR A 171 22.70 1.02 2.08
CA THR A 171 21.34 0.47 2.06
C THR A 171 20.45 1.23 1.08
N LYS A 172 20.55 2.58 1.06
CA LYS A 172 19.85 3.46 0.11
C LYS A 172 20.23 3.13 -1.33
N VAL A 173 21.53 3.01 -1.63
CA VAL A 173 22.02 2.67 -2.98
C VAL A 173 21.45 1.33 -3.43
N ASN A 174 21.56 0.28 -2.61
CA ASN A 174 21.06 -1.04 -2.94
C ASN A 174 19.55 -1.03 -3.21
N SER A 175 18.77 -0.48 -2.27
CA SER A 175 17.30 -0.41 -2.37
C SER A 175 16.82 0.33 -3.63
N MET A 176 17.45 1.45 -3.96
CA MET A 176 17.10 2.24 -5.13
C MET A 176 17.52 1.57 -6.45
N CYS A 177 18.65 0.86 -6.49
CA CYS A 177 19.08 0.09 -7.66
C CYS A 177 18.15 -1.08 -7.98
N GLU A 178 17.76 -1.86 -6.97
CA GLU A 178 16.79 -2.96 -7.15
C GLU A 178 15.45 -2.45 -7.66
N SER A 179 14.95 -1.37 -7.04
CA SER A 179 13.69 -0.72 -7.45
C SER A 179 13.73 -0.12 -8.86
N ALA A 180 14.92 0.20 -9.37
CA ALA A 180 15.10 0.81 -10.70
C ALA A 180 15.18 -0.22 -11.83
N MET A 181 15.35 -1.52 -11.53
CA MET A 181 15.50 -2.60 -12.53
C MET A 181 16.53 -2.22 -13.61
N LEU A 182 17.74 -1.86 -13.18
CA LEU A 182 18.78 -1.30 -14.07
C LEU A 182 19.21 -2.25 -15.20
N GLN A 183 19.08 -3.56 -14.98
CA GLN A 183 19.36 -4.60 -15.96
C GLN A 183 18.47 -4.52 -17.21
N ASP A 184 17.27 -3.94 -17.08
CA ASP A 184 16.30 -3.81 -18.17
C ASP A 184 16.48 -2.51 -18.97
N ILE A 185 17.53 -1.74 -18.69
CA ILE A 185 17.86 -0.51 -19.42
C ILE A 185 18.86 -0.85 -20.52
N ASP A 186 18.46 -0.63 -21.77
CA ASP A 186 19.33 -0.78 -22.93
C ASP A 186 20.31 0.39 -23.09
N ALA A 187 21.23 0.27 -24.05
CA ALA A 187 22.25 1.30 -24.27
C ALA A 187 21.66 2.67 -24.64
N GLU A 188 20.54 2.72 -25.37
CA GLU A 188 19.87 3.98 -25.71
C GLU A 188 19.20 4.62 -24.50
N GLY A 189 18.54 3.83 -23.65
CA GLY A 189 17.98 4.27 -22.38
C GLY A 189 19.03 4.90 -21.46
N TRP A 190 20.22 4.28 -21.35
CA TRP A 190 21.34 4.86 -20.60
C TRP A 190 21.77 6.21 -21.15
N LYS A 191 21.90 6.35 -22.48
CA LYS A 191 22.24 7.64 -23.11
C LYS A 191 21.21 8.72 -22.80
N VAL A 192 19.91 8.39 -22.82
CA VAL A 192 18.83 9.31 -22.45
C VAL A 192 18.98 9.78 -21.01
N PHE A 193 19.24 8.88 -20.06
CA PHE A 193 19.43 9.26 -18.68
C PHE A 193 20.67 10.14 -18.45
N PHE A 194 21.80 9.81 -19.08
CA PHE A 194 22.99 10.66 -19.00
C PHE A 194 22.77 12.04 -19.60
N TRP A 195 22.05 12.11 -20.71
CA TRP A 195 21.68 13.37 -21.33
C TRP A 195 20.80 14.22 -20.40
N LEU A 196 19.79 13.63 -19.76
CA LEU A 196 18.93 14.32 -18.79
C LEU A 196 19.68 14.77 -17.54
N LYS A 197 20.62 13.94 -17.06
CA LYS A 197 21.48 14.25 -15.91
C LYS A 197 22.47 15.38 -16.20
N GLY A 198 22.93 15.49 -17.45
CA GLY A 198 23.87 16.53 -17.89
C GLY A 198 23.30 17.94 -17.96
N LEU A 199 21.97 18.10 -17.82
CA LEU A 199 21.32 19.40 -17.79
C LEU A 199 21.56 20.11 -16.45
N ASP A 200 22.05 21.34 -16.52
CA ASP A 200 22.40 22.09 -15.32
C ASP A 200 21.15 22.36 -14.46
N ALA A 201 21.27 22.15 -13.15
CA ALA A 201 20.15 22.27 -12.23
C ALA A 201 19.61 23.70 -12.10
N SER A 202 20.42 24.72 -12.38
CA SER A 202 20.08 26.14 -12.27
C SER A 202 19.73 26.77 -13.62
N ARG A 203 20.60 26.63 -14.61
CA ARG A 203 20.47 27.22 -15.96
C ARG A 203 19.40 26.50 -16.78
N ASP A 204 19.37 25.18 -16.71
CA ASP A 204 18.54 24.36 -17.59
C ASP A 204 17.29 23.83 -16.87
N LYS A 205 16.94 24.37 -15.68
CA LYS A 205 15.85 23.87 -14.83
C LYS A 205 14.52 23.64 -15.58
N SER A 206 14.10 24.63 -16.37
CA SER A 206 12.84 24.55 -17.13
C SER A 206 12.92 23.51 -18.24
N ALA A 207 14.04 23.44 -18.96
CA ALA A 207 14.27 22.44 -20.00
C ALA A 207 14.34 21.03 -19.39
N ARG A 208 15.09 20.84 -18.32
CA ARG A 208 15.20 19.57 -17.58
C ARG A 208 13.84 19.07 -17.13
N THR A 209 13.02 19.95 -16.54
CA THR A 209 11.64 19.61 -16.13
C THR A 209 10.78 19.18 -17.33
N TYR A 210 10.87 19.90 -18.45
CA TYR A 210 10.14 19.57 -19.67
C TYR A 210 10.56 18.20 -20.22
N PHE A 211 11.87 17.95 -20.35
CA PHE A 211 12.39 16.72 -20.94
C PHE A 211 12.16 15.48 -20.08
N ILE A 212 12.21 15.62 -18.76
CA ILE A 212 11.80 14.55 -17.83
C ILE A 212 10.36 14.11 -18.14
N ARG A 213 9.43 15.06 -18.22
CA ARG A 213 8.01 14.77 -18.51
C ARG A 213 7.82 14.21 -19.92
N TYR A 214 8.55 14.74 -20.90
CA TYR A 214 8.50 14.26 -22.28
C TYR A 214 8.93 12.79 -22.40
N VAL A 215 10.05 12.42 -21.79
CA VAL A 215 10.56 11.04 -21.82
C VAL A 215 9.63 10.11 -21.06
N GLU A 216 9.20 10.49 -19.86
CA GLU A 216 8.26 9.72 -19.04
C GLU A 216 6.97 9.41 -19.80
N GLN A 217 6.36 10.41 -20.45
CA GLN A 217 5.16 10.24 -21.25
C GLN A 217 5.36 9.30 -22.45
N LYS A 218 6.51 9.39 -23.13
CA LYS A 218 6.81 8.49 -24.26
C LYS A 218 6.99 7.05 -23.80
N TRP A 219 7.65 6.84 -22.66
CA TRP A 219 7.80 5.52 -22.07
C TRP A 219 6.49 4.91 -21.60
N GLU A 220 5.59 5.71 -21.02
CA GLU A 220 4.22 5.26 -20.68
C GLU A 220 3.46 4.77 -21.93
N LYS A 221 3.69 5.39 -23.08
CA LYS A 221 3.13 4.99 -24.39
C LYS A 221 3.90 3.84 -25.07
N LYS A 222 4.94 3.30 -24.44
CA LYS A 222 5.84 2.28 -25.00
C LYS A 222 6.55 2.74 -26.28
N GLU A 223 6.79 4.04 -26.42
CA GLU A 223 7.58 4.61 -27.50
C GLU A 223 9.06 4.63 -27.11
N SER A 224 9.94 4.23 -28.04
CA SER A 224 11.39 4.36 -27.85
C SER A 224 11.80 5.82 -27.93
N VAL A 225 12.75 6.22 -27.07
CA VAL A 225 13.37 7.55 -27.09
C VAL A 225 14.88 7.39 -27.11
N ASN A 226 15.55 8.10 -28.01
CA ASN A 226 17.00 8.21 -28.04
C ASN A 226 17.46 9.67 -27.93
N VAL A 227 18.77 9.90 -27.82
CA VAL A 227 19.34 11.24 -27.64
C VAL A 227 19.15 12.17 -28.84
N ASN A 228 19.00 11.65 -30.06
CA ASN A 228 18.73 12.47 -31.24
C ASN A 228 17.30 13.02 -31.19
N ASP A 229 16.33 12.22 -30.73
CA ASP A 229 14.95 12.67 -30.53
C ASP A 229 14.90 13.85 -29.54
N LEU A 230 15.66 13.76 -28.45
CA LEU A 230 15.78 14.83 -27.46
C LEU A 230 16.39 16.10 -28.06
N CYS A 231 17.41 15.96 -28.90
CA CYS A 231 18.04 17.08 -29.60
C CYS A 231 17.07 17.77 -30.56
N GLU A 232 16.33 17.01 -31.37
CA GLU A 232 15.35 17.57 -32.30
C GLU A 232 14.17 18.24 -31.58
N GLU A 233 13.69 17.65 -30.48
CA GLU A 233 12.66 18.26 -29.64
C GLU A 233 13.20 19.53 -28.95
N TRP A 234 14.48 19.58 -28.54
CA TRP A 234 15.08 20.79 -27.99
C TRP A 234 15.13 21.91 -29.02
N LYS A 235 15.60 21.62 -30.24
CA LYS A 235 15.60 22.59 -31.33
C LYS A 235 14.20 23.11 -31.61
N LYS A 236 13.19 22.24 -31.58
CA LYS A 236 11.78 22.60 -31.75
C LYS A 236 11.30 23.52 -30.62
N LEU A 237 11.62 23.20 -29.37
CA LEU A 237 11.28 24.02 -28.21
C LEU A 237 11.91 25.42 -28.30
N LEU A 238 13.18 25.52 -28.73
CA LEU A 238 13.84 26.81 -28.95
C LEU A 238 13.16 27.64 -30.05
N ARG A 239 12.79 27.00 -31.18
CA ARG A 239 12.05 27.67 -32.25
C ARG A 239 10.71 28.20 -31.77
N GLN A 240 9.95 27.39 -31.02
CA GLN A 240 8.66 27.79 -30.46
C GLN A 240 8.80 28.98 -29.50
N ASN A 241 9.81 28.94 -28.61
CA ASN A 241 10.06 30.05 -27.69
C ASN A 241 10.41 31.36 -28.41
N SER A 242 11.18 31.29 -29.51
CA SER A 242 11.47 32.46 -30.36
C SER A 242 10.20 33.07 -30.95
N VAL A 243 9.33 32.24 -31.53
CA VAL A 243 8.06 32.68 -32.12
C VAL A 243 7.14 33.31 -31.07
N VAL A 244 7.04 32.69 -29.88
CA VAL A 244 6.23 33.23 -28.78
C VAL A 244 6.76 34.60 -28.33
N GLN A 245 8.08 34.75 -28.20
CA GLN A 245 8.69 36.03 -27.85
C GLN A 245 8.42 37.12 -28.90
N GLU A 246 8.51 36.78 -30.19
CA GLU A 246 8.18 37.71 -31.28
C GLU A 246 6.71 38.14 -31.23
N MET A 247 5.78 37.20 -31.01
CA MET A 247 4.34 37.51 -30.87
C MET A 247 4.06 38.40 -29.66
N GLU A 248 4.69 38.15 -28.52
CA GLU A 248 4.54 39.01 -27.32
C GLU A 248 5.05 40.43 -27.55
N GLN A 249 6.13 40.60 -28.32
CA GLN A 249 6.64 41.92 -28.69
C GLN A 249 5.66 42.66 -29.60
N VAL A 250 5.10 41.97 -30.60
CA VAL A 250 4.08 42.52 -31.49
C VAL A 250 2.84 42.94 -30.69
N ASP A 251 2.35 42.10 -29.78
CA ASP A 251 1.20 42.39 -28.93
C ASP A 251 1.44 43.62 -28.03
N LYS A 252 2.63 43.74 -27.43
CA LYS A 252 3.02 44.92 -26.65
C LYS A 252 3.00 46.19 -27.51
N ALA A 253 3.54 46.12 -28.73
CA ALA A 253 3.55 47.24 -29.66
C ALA A 253 2.12 47.64 -30.09
N VAL A 254 1.26 46.67 -30.40
CA VAL A 254 -0.15 46.91 -30.75
C VAL A 254 -0.90 47.56 -29.58
N ARG A 255 -0.74 47.04 -28.36
CA ARG A 255 -1.36 47.65 -27.16
C ARG A 255 -0.90 49.08 -26.96
N ALA A 256 0.41 49.35 -27.05
CA ALA A 256 0.96 50.70 -26.90
C ALA A 256 0.41 51.69 -27.95
N LEU A 257 0.23 51.25 -29.21
CA LEU A 257 -0.38 52.06 -30.26
C LEU A 257 -1.86 52.37 -29.96
N HIS A 258 -2.62 51.40 -29.48
CA HIS A 258 -4.01 51.62 -29.05
C HIS A 258 -4.09 52.63 -27.91
N THR A 259 -3.26 52.49 -26.86
CA THR A 259 -3.24 53.44 -25.73
C THR A 259 -2.88 54.86 -26.19
N LYS A 260 -1.90 55.01 -27.10
CA LYS A 260 -1.49 56.30 -27.65
C LYS A 260 -2.59 56.93 -28.52
N LYS A 261 -3.31 56.12 -29.30
CA LYS A 261 -4.44 56.57 -30.12
C LYS A 261 -5.60 57.05 -29.25
N ASP A 262 -5.91 56.33 -28.17
CA ASP A 262 -6.94 56.72 -27.21
C ASP A 262 -6.57 57.99 -26.44
N PHE A 263 -5.31 58.11 -26.00
CA PHE A 263 -4.80 59.33 -25.38
C PHE A 263 -4.94 60.56 -26.31
N ASN A 264 -4.51 60.44 -27.57
CA ASN A 264 -4.62 61.52 -28.55
C ASN A 264 -6.07 61.88 -28.88
N ARG A 265 -6.98 60.90 -28.92
CA ARG A 265 -8.42 61.14 -29.14
C ARG A 265 -9.05 61.88 -27.97
N ASN A 266 -8.72 61.50 -26.74
CA ASN A 266 -9.23 62.16 -25.54
C ASN A 266 -8.63 63.57 -25.38
N HIS A 267 -7.36 63.76 -25.70
CA HIS A 267 -6.73 65.08 -25.73
C HIS A 267 -7.45 66.00 -26.73
N LYS A 268 -7.68 65.57 -27.98
CA LYS A 268 -8.40 66.41 -28.97
C LYS A 268 -9.83 66.80 -28.54
N LYS A 269 -10.50 66.02 -27.68
CA LYS A 269 -11.83 66.34 -27.15
C LYS A 269 -11.81 67.35 -26.00
N LEU A 270 -10.67 67.59 -25.35
CA LEU A 270 -10.54 68.54 -24.25
C LEU A 270 -10.22 69.97 -24.71
N TRP A 271 -9.83 70.13 -25.97
CA TRP A 271 -9.39 71.40 -26.56
C TRP A 271 -10.29 71.89 -27.71
N ASN A 272 -11.43 71.23 -27.92
CA ASN A 272 -12.56 71.65 -28.77
C ASN A 272 -13.78 71.81 -27.87
#